data_AF-A0A4S1E126-F1
#
_entry.id   AF-A0A4S1E126-F1
#
_cell.length_a   1.000
_cell.length_b   1.000
_cell.length_c   1.000
_cell.angle_alpha   90.00
_cell.angle_beta   90.00
_cell.angle_gamma   90.00
#
_symmetry.space_group_name_H-M   'P 1'
#
loop_
_entity.id
_entity.type
_entity.pdbx_description
1 polymer ?
#
loop_
_entity_poly.entity_id
_entity_poly.type
_entity_poly.pdbx_seq_one_letter_code
_entity_poly.pdbx_strand_id
1 'polypeptide(L)'
;MYKTKDIEPKELNTFAIKNQDEILQHTGSKLDLVKAWEVIKNTSNNYTKSDEKVQEADTLLYQILNRKQESAAPKQTNSKKQKVSSSEETLEIQEKERSRALALLELELELLIAA
;
A
#
# COMPACT_ATOMS: atom_id res chain seq x y z
N MET A 1 -1.15 -9.81 15.45
CA MET A 1 -0.90 -11.27 15.50
C MET A 1 -0.22 -11.70 14.22
N TYR A 2 0.75 -12.62 14.29
CA TYR A 2 1.53 -13.10 13.14
C TYR A 2 0.79 -14.19 12.37
N LYS A 3 0.62 -13.98 11.06
CA LYS A 3 -0.08 -14.85 10.11
C LYS A 3 0.88 -15.83 9.42
N THR A 4 2.17 -15.51 9.29
CA THR A 4 3.14 -16.34 8.57
C THR A 4 3.90 -17.34 9.45
N LYS A 5 3.51 -17.46 10.73
CA LYS A 5 4.16 -18.33 11.71
C LYS A 5 4.20 -19.80 11.30
N ASP A 6 3.14 -20.28 10.67
CA ASP A 6 2.96 -21.69 10.29
C ASP A 6 3.40 -21.97 8.84
N ILE A 7 3.92 -20.97 8.12
CA ILE A 7 4.35 -21.11 6.73
C ILE A 7 5.72 -21.77 6.68
N GLU A 8 5.85 -22.80 5.84
CA GLU A 8 7.15 -23.44 5.62
C GLU A 8 8.00 -22.66 4.61
N PRO A 9 9.33 -22.56 4.83
CA PRO A 9 10.24 -21.91 3.88
C PRO A 9 10.19 -22.49 2.45
N LYS A 10 9.81 -23.77 2.33
CA LYS A 10 9.66 -24.47 1.05
C LYS A 10 8.53 -23.88 0.21
N GLU A 11 7.44 -23.48 0.86
CA GLU A 11 6.31 -22.85 0.18
C GLU A 11 6.73 -21.49 -0.36
N LEU A 12 7.43 -20.69 0.44
CA LEU A 12 7.97 -19.37 0.04
C LEU A 12 8.88 -19.46 -1.18
N ASN A 13 9.76 -20.47 -1.24
CA ASN A 13 10.69 -20.66 -2.35
C ASN A 13 9.98 -21.06 -3.66
N THR A 14 8.77 -21.61 -3.56
CA THR A 14 7.95 -21.97 -4.74
C THR A 14 7.30 -20.75 -5.39
N PHE A 15 7.19 -19.63 -4.66
CA PHE A 15 6.65 -18.38 -5.19
C PHE A 15 7.69 -17.63 -6.03
N ALA A 16 7.65 -17.86 -7.34
CA ALA A 16 8.39 -17.06 -8.31
C ALA A 16 7.79 -15.64 -8.42
N ILE A 17 8.47 -14.65 -7.84
CA ILE A 17 8.14 -13.23 -8.01
C ILE A 17 8.54 -12.78 -9.42
N LYS A 18 7.58 -12.21 -10.15
CA LYS A 18 7.83 -11.57 -11.46
C LYS A 18 8.45 -10.18 -11.26
N ASN A 19 9.13 -9.66 -12.29
CA ASN A 19 9.70 -8.30 -12.32
C ASN A 19 10.79 -8.02 -11.25
N GLN A 20 11.65 -9.00 -10.97
CA GLN A 20 12.78 -8.81 -10.04
C GLN A 20 13.74 -7.69 -10.46
N ASP A 21 13.89 -7.42 -11.76
CA ASP A 21 14.75 -6.34 -12.27
C ASP A 21 14.21 -4.95 -11.89
N GLU A 22 12.91 -4.75 -11.99
CA GLU A 22 12.23 -3.50 -11.61
C GLU A 22 12.31 -3.29 -10.09
N ILE A 23 12.11 -4.36 -9.31
CA ILE A 23 12.27 -4.32 -7.85
C ILE A 23 13.71 -3.93 -7.48
N LEU A 24 14.71 -4.52 -8.14
CA LEU A 24 16.12 -4.21 -7.92
C LEU A 24 16.40 -2.74 -8.23
N GLN A 25 15.83 -2.19 -9.29
CA GLN A 25 16.00 -0.78 -9.65
C GLN A 25 15.41 0.17 -8.60
N HIS A 26 14.24 -0.14 -8.03
CA HIS A 26 13.56 0.72 -7.07
C HIS A 26 14.04 0.56 -5.62
N THR A 27 14.51 -0.63 -5.23
CA THR A 27 14.87 -0.94 -3.84
C THR A 27 16.37 -1.19 -3.64
N GLY A 28 17.14 -1.34 -4.73
CA GLY A 28 18.56 -1.66 -4.69
C GLY A 28 18.87 -3.13 -4.38
N SER A 29 17.87 -3.99 -4.22
CA SER A 29 18.07 -5.42 -3.93
C SER A 29 16.96 -6.30 -4.49
N LYS A 30 17.24 -7.59 -4.70
CA LYS A 30 16.22 -8.55 -5.12
C LYS A 30 15.32 -8.89 -3.95
N LEU A 31 14.02 -8.99 -4.21
CA LEU A 31 13.05 -9.40 -3.19
C LEU A 31 13.13 -10.91 -2.99
N ASP A 32 13.48 -11.32 -1.77
CA ASP A 32 13.58 -12.71 -1.35
C ASP A 32 12.61 -12.96 -0.20
N LEU A 33 11.58 -13.77 -0.46
CA LEU A 33 10.50 -14.06 0.50
C LEU A 33 11.00 -14.90 1.68
N VAL A 34 11.97 -15.80 1.46
CA VAL A 34 12.54 -16.64 2.51
C VAL A 34 13.30 -15.76 3.49
N LYS A 35 14.15 -14.87 2.97
CA LYS A 35 14.87 -13.90 3.83
C LYS A 35 13.91 -12.96 4.56
N ALA A 36 12.88 -12.47 3.90
CA ALA A 36 11.88 -11.61 4.54
C ALA A 36 11.22 -12.33 5.74
N TRP A 37 10.83 -13.59 5.57
CA TRP A 37 10.28 -14.42 6.63
C TRP A 37 11.26 -14.66 7.78
N GLU A 38 12.53 -14.96 7.48
CA GLU A 38 13.58 -15.14 8.50
C GLU A 38 13.83 -13.85 9.30
N VAL A 39 13.86 -12.70 8.63
CA VAL A 39 14.01 -11.39 9.29
C VAL A 39 12.82 -11.13 10.22
N ILE A 40 11.58 -11.39 9.78
CA ILE A 40 10.38 -11.26 10.61
C ILE A 40 10.47 -12.18 11.84
N LYS A 41 10.83 -13.45 11.65
CA LYS A 41 10.97 -14.44 12.72
C LYS A 41 12.04 -14.02 13.74
N ASN A 42 13.21 -13.58 13.27
CA ASN A 42 14.30 -13.16 14.14
C ASN A 42 13.96 -11.88 14.90
N THR A 43 13.38 -10.87 14.21
CA THR A 43 13.05 -9.57 14.82
C THR A 43 11.92 -9.69 15.85
N SER A 44 10.93 -10.55 15.59
CA SER A 44 9.84 -10.84 16.52
C SER A 44 10.22 -11.80 17.67
N ASN A 45 11.48 -12.23 17.76
CA ASN A 45 11.94 -13.25 18.69
C ASN A 45 11.08 -14.53 18.61
N ASN A 46 11.03 -15.13 17.42
CA ASN A 46 10.17 -16.28 17.08
C ASN A 46 8.67 -15.99 17.32
N TYR A 47 8.18 -14.83 16.88
CA TYR A 47 6.77 -14.42 16.99
C TYR A 47 6.27 -14.24 18.43
N THR A 48 7.18 -14.08 19.38
CA THR A 48 6.87 -13.92 20.81
C THR A 48 6.69 -12.45 21.18
N LYS A 49 7.43 -11.55 20.52
CA LYS A 49 7.31 -10.10 20.74
C LYS A 49 6.27 -9.52 19.80
N SER A 50 5.40 -8.68 20.34
CA SER A 50 4.47 -7.88 19.54
C SER A 50 5.14 -6.56 19.16
N ASP A 51 5.75 -6.54 17.98
CA ASP A 51 6.27 -5.32 17.35
C ASP A 51 5.38 -4.96 16.15
N GLU A 52 4.82 -3.76 16.14
CA GLU A 52 3.88 -3.30 15.10
C GLU A 52 4.50 -3.38 13.70
N LYS A 53 5.76 -2.98 13.54
CA LYS A 53 6.44 -3.00 12.23
C LYS A 53 6.64 -4.43 11.75
N VAL A 54 6.96 -5.34 12.66
CA VAL A 54 7.16 -6.75 12.32
C VAL A 54 5.83 -7.43 12.01
N GLN A 55 4.75 -7.03 12.67
CA GLN A 55 3.40 -7.52 12.38
C GLN A 55 2.88 -6.99 11.04
N GLU A 56 3.18 -5.75 10.69
CA GLU A 56 2.88 -5.18 9.38
C GLU A 56 3.64 -5.92 8.27
N ALA A 57 4.95 -6.11 8.44
CA ALA A 57 5.77 -6.87 7.49
C ALA A 57 5.29 -8.31 7.30
N ASP A 58 4.90 -8.99 8.37
CA ASP A 58 4.26 -10.31 8.34
C ASP A 58 2.94 -10.30 7.56
N THR A 59 2.12 -9.28 7.77
CA THR A 59 0.84 -9.14 7.05
C THR A 59 1.06 -8.93 5.56
N LEU A 60 2.03 -8.10 5.18
CA LEU A 60 2.40 -7.86 3.77
C LEU A 60 2.93 -9.15 3.12
N LEU A 61 3.80 -9.89 3.81
CA LEU A 61 4.29 -11.18 3.33
C LEU A 61 3.13 -12.16 3.10
N TYR A 62 2.19 -12.24 4.04
CA TYR A 62 1.00 -13.08 3.91
C TYR A 62 0.13 -12.68 2.70
N GLN A 63 -0.02 -11.38 2.44
CA GLN A 63 -0.77 -10.90 1.27
C GLN A 63 -0.11 -11.31 -0.05
N ILE A 64 1.23 -11.25 -0.15
CA ILE A 64 1.94 -11.66 -1.37
C ILE A 64 1.67 -13.15 -1.69
N LEU A 65 1.66 -13.99 -0.67
CA LEU A 65 1.44 -15.44 -0.83
C LEU A 65 0.00 -15.77 -1.24
N ASN A 66 -0.99 -15.08 -0.64
CA ASN A 66 -2.41 -15.35 -0.89
C ASN A 66 -2.99 -14.60 -2.09
N ARG A 67 -2.28 -13.62 -2.66
CA ARG A 67 -2.72 -12.89 -3.85
C ARG A 67 -2.98 -13.80 -5.06
N LYS A 68 -2.31 -14.96 -5.10
CA LYS A 68 -2.52 -15.98 -6.14
C LYS A 68 -3.87 -16.71 -6.02
N GLN A 69 -4.50 -16.73 -4.84
CA GLN A 69 -5.78 -17.40 -4.64
C GLN A 69 -6.98 -16.49 -4.89
N GLU A 70 -6.79 -15.17 -4.87
CA GLU A 70 -7.87 -14.20 -5.07
C GLU A 70 -8.33 -14.06 -6.54
N SER A 71 -7.64 -14.71 -7.47
CA SER A 71 -8.10 -14.80 -8.87
C SER A 71 -9.21 -15.85 -9.07
N ALA A 72 -9.58 -16.61 -8.04
CA ALA A 72 -10.52 -17.73 -8.17
C ALA A 72 -11.48 -17.91 -6.97
N ALA A 73 -12.14 -16.86 -6.45
CA ALA A 73 -13.48 -16.99 -5.84
C ALA A 73 -14.14 -15.63 -5.55
N PRO A 74 -15.46 -15.48 -5.77
CA PRO A 74 -16.20 -14.24 -5.47
C PRO A 74 -16.86 -14.23 -4.07
N LYS A 75 -16.90 -13.02 -3.47
CA LYS A 75 -17.87 -12.47 -2.47
C LYS A 75 -17.71 -12.85 -0.98
N GLN A 76 -17.35 -11.90 -0.11
CA GLN A 76 -18.19 -10.93 0.67
C GLN A 76 -18.71 -11.49 2.00
N THR A 77 -18.45 -10.77 3.11
CA THR A 77 -19.52 -10.27 4.01
C THR A 77 -19.07 -9.03 4.81
N ASN A 78 -19.63 -7.88 4.41
CA ASN A 78 -20.10 -6.74 5.20
C ASN A 78 -19.25 -6.14 6.35
N SER A 79 -18.63 -5.00 6.06
CA SER A 79 -18.75 -3.80 6.89
C SER A 79 -18.65 -2.55 6.01
N LYS A 80 -19.76 -1.79 5.97
CA LYS A 80 -19.93 -0.43 5.44
C LYS A 80 -19.46 -0.14 4.01
N LYS A 81 -20.46 -0.02 3.13
CA LYS A 81 -20.50 0.99 2.06
C LYS A 81 -19.88 2.30 2.55
N GLN A 82 -18.75 2.69 1.98
CA GLN A 82 -18.66 4.00 1.36
C GLN A 82 -17.83 3.86 0.08
N LYS A 83 -18.58 3.67 -0.99
CA LYS A 83 -18.12 3.84 -2.36
C LYS A 83 -17.87 5.34 -2.53
N VAL A 84 -16.61 5.75 -2.53
CA VAL A 84 -16.20 6.96 -3.23
C VAL A 84 -14.90 6.61 -3.95
N SER A 85 -15.02 6.00 -5.12
CA SER A 85 -14.69 6.66 -6.38
C SER A 85 -13.45 7.54 -6.24
N SER A 86 -12.35 7.01 -6.78
CA SER A 86 -11.09 7.63 -7.20
C SER A 86 -11.26 8.84 -8.15
N SER A 87 -12.31 9.62 -7.94
CA SER A 87 -12.77 10.76 -8.72
C SER A 87 -12.94 12.00 -7.84
N GLU A 88 -13.03 11.86 -6.50
CA GLU A 88 -13.12 13.01 -5.58
C GLU A 88 -11.78 13.73 -5.41
N GLU A 89 -10.65 13.02 -5.30
CA GLU A 89 -9.35 13.69 -5.06
C GLU A 89 -8.89 14.51 -6.28
N THR A 90 -9.21 14.06 -7.50
CA THR A 90 -9.00 14.86 -8.72
C THR A 90 -9.93 16.07 -8.80
N LEU A 91 -11.16 15.96 -8.26
CA LEU A 91 -12.10 17.08 -8.20
C LEU A 91 -11.62 18.12 -7.18
N GLU A 92 -11.12 17.71 -6.01
CA GLU A 92 -10.61 18.64 -4.99
C GLU A 92 -9.38 19.42 -5.46
N ILE A 93 -8.44 18.77 -6.17
CA ILE A 93 -7.27 19.46 -6.76
C ILE A 93 -7.74 20.48 -7.81
N GLN A 94 -8.66 20.07 -8.69
CA GLN A 94 -9.15 20.92 -9.77
C GLN A 94 -10.01 22.09 -9.25
N GLU A 95 -10.82 21.85 -8.23
CA GLU A 95 -11.63 22.87 -7.56
C GLU A 95 -10.75 23.88 -6.80
N LYS A 96 -9.69 23.40 -6.13
CA LYS A 96 -8.70 24.26 -5.45
C LYS A 96 -7.91 25.13 -6.44
N GLU A 97 -7.52 24.61 -7.60
CA GLU A 97 -6.92 25.43 -8.66
C GLU A 97 -7.92 26.44 -9.23
N ARG A 98 -9.18 26.05 -9.42
CA ARG A 98 -10.24 26.96 -9.88
C ARG A 98 -10.50 28.08 -8.88
N SER A 99 -10.55 27.80 -7.57
CA SER A 99 -10.68 28.82 -6.53
C SER A 99 -9.47 29.76 -6.49
N ARG A 100 -8.25 29.25 -6.70
CA ARG A 100 -7.05 30.11 -6.81
C ARG A 100 -7.13 31.06 -7.99
N ALA A 101 -7.58 30.58 -9.16
CA ALA A 101 -7.73 31.42 -10.34
C ALA A 101 -8.76 32.53 -10.13
N LEU A 102 -9.91 32.23 -9.50
CA LEU A 102 -10.92 33.25 -9.17
C LEU A 102 -10.39 34.29 -8.17
N ALA A 103 -9.67 33.86 -7.13
CA ALA A 103 -9.12 34.78 -6.13
C ALA A 103 -8.09 35.76 -6.72
N LEU A 104 -7.26 35.32 -7.67
CA LEU A 104 -6.32 36.20 -8.37
C LEU A 104 -7.06 37.23 -9.24
N LEU A 105 -8.13 36.81 -9.91
CA LEU A 105 -8.93 37.67 -10.79
C LEU A 105 -9.74 38.71 -9.99
N GLU A 106 -10.24 38.31 -8.81
CA GLU A 106 -10.88 39.22 -7.86
C GLU A 106 -9.90 40.25 -7.31
N LEU A 107 -8.68 39.84 -6.93
CA LEU A 107 -7.63 40.77 -6.50
C LEU A 107 -7.25 41.76 -7.59
N GLU A 108 -7.16 41.32 -8.85
CA GLU A 108 -6.87 42.20 -9.99
C GLU A 108 -8.00 43.21 -10.23
N LEU A 109 -9.26 42.77 -10.13
CA LEU A 109 -10.42 43.67 -10.18
C LEU A 109 -10.42 44.69 -9.03
N GLU A 110 -10.10 44.26 -7.81
CA GLU A 110 -10.04 45.16 -6.64
C GLU A 110 -8.94 46.21 -6.80
N LEU A 111 -7.76 45.82 -7.32
CA LEU A 111 -6.69 46.75 -7.67
C LEU A 111 -7.07 47.72 -8.79
N LEU A 112 -7.86 47.28 -9.77
CA LEU A 112 -8.33 48.12 -10.87
C LEU A 112 -9.41 49.12 -10.42
N ILE A 113 -10.23 48.75 -9.43
CA ILE A 113 -11.29 49.61 -8.86
C ILE A 113 -10.71 50.57 -7.80
N ALA A 114 -9.60 50.20 -7.16
CA ALA A 114 -8.90 51.05 -6.19
C ALA A 114 -7.91 52.06 -6.82
N ALA A 115 -7.77 52.07 -8.15
CA ALA A 115 -6.97 53.01 -8.93
C ALA A 115 -7.84 54.11 -9.58
#